data_AF-A0A8S9YJF6-F1
#
_entry.id   AF-A0A8S9YJF6-F1
#
_cell.length_a   1.000
_cell.length_b   1.000
_cell.length_c   1.000
_cell.angle_alpha   90.00
_cell.angle_beta   90.00
_cell.angle_gamma   90.00
#
_symmetry.space_group_name_H-M   'P 1'
#
loop_
_entity.id
_entity.type
_entity.pdbx_description
1 polymer ?
#
loop_
_entity_poly.entity_id
_entity_poly.type
_entity_poly.pdbx_seq_one_letter_code
_entity_poly.pdbx_strand_id
1 'polypeptide(L)'
;MLTYANVHAGSKVLLIETCAGLLLGAVLERLGSASLGGSVIQFFHGTSPPRPEINPMAASAYDKQVSSVSLLDVVPLLTGQLILEDQSVNKLSTPIEVHGVKENDSLSHVVDATDIDLPCKVVTTEANQIAGNESDPKSHDTDEAVICARRAVRLARKRVGYEQLIGPNAVPADALIIATRFHPVDLTLLLMQFLPVGKPVVVYAQFLQPLVDLYNAIKQRGGVTHLRLTDSWFRTLQVLPNRTHPEVSMLASGGYLLTAYTVEPRPNSKQLLASGLISSTRPDNPQ
;
A
#
# COMPACT_ATOMS: atom_id res chain seq x y z
N MET A 1 0.42 7.69 16.81
CA MET A 1 0.36 7.52 15.33
C MET A 1 -1.06 7.27 14.84
N LEU A 2 -1.71 6.14 15.17
CA LEU A 2 -3.06 5.78 14.69
C LEU A 2 -4.14 6.85 14.96
N THR A 3 -4.11 7.48 16.13
CA THR A 3 -5.04 8.57 16.48
C THR A 3 -4.83 9.81 15.61
N TYR A 4 -3.57 10.19 15.34
CA TYR A 4 -3.28 11.32 14.45
C TYR A 4 -3.69 11.04 12.99
N ALA A 5 -3.64 9.77 12.59
CA ALA A 5 -4.11 9.33 11.27
C ALA A 5 -5.64 9.12 11.23
N ASN A 6 -6.36 9.39 12.33
CA ASN A 6 -7.80 9.17 12.43
C ASN A 6 -8.23 7.76 11.98
N VAL A 7 -7.46 6.72 12.33
CA VAL A 7 -7.82 5.33 11.97
C VAL A 7 -9.02 4.90 12.82
N HIS A 8 -10.09 4.53 12.15
CA HIS A 8 -11.34 4.03 12.74
C HIS A 8 -11.95 2.92 11.88
N ALA A 9 -12.97 2.23 12.41
CA ALA A 9 -13.71 1.23 11.65
C ALA A 9 -14.25 1.78 10.32
N GLY A 10 -14.12 1.02 9.24
CA GLY A 10 -14.53 1.43 7.90
C GLY A 10 -13.56 2.38 7.17
N SER A 11 -12.49 2.85 7.82
CA SER A 11 -11.51 3.72 7.15
C SER A 11 -10.64 2.96 6.15
N LYS A 12 -10.21 3.67 5.09
CA LYS A 12 -9.23 3.16 4.13
C LYS A 12 -7.87 3.82 4.34
N VAL A 13 -6.86 3.02 4.68
CA VAL A 13 -5.55 3.54 5.08
C VAL A 13 -4.49 3.20 4.04
N LEU A 14 -3.75 4.21 3.58
CA LEU A 14 -2.51 4.02 2.83
C LEU A 14 -1.37 3.81 3.84
N LEU A 15 -0.72 2.66 3.76
CA LEU A 15 0.32 2.28 4.72
C LEU A 15 1.60 1.89 3.99
N ILE A 16 2.72 2.43 4.44
CA ILE A 16 4.03 1.87 4.17
C ILE A 16 4.79 1.71 5.48
N GLU A 17 5.36 0.53 5.67
CA GLU A 17 6.17 0.25 6.85
C GLU A 17 7.35 -0.66 6.55
N THR A 18 8.38 -0.56 7.39
CA THR A 18 9.49 -1.52 7.46
C THR A 18 9.58 -2.16 8.85
N CYS A 19 8.45 -2.25 9.57
CA CYS A 19 8.34 -2.74 10.95
C CYS A 19 7.84 -4.19 11.02
N ALA A 20 8.09 -4.99 9.98
CA ALA A 20 7.70 -6.40 9.89
C ALA A 20 6.19 -6.66 10.12
N GLY A 21 5.34 -5.71 9.75
CA GLY A 21 3.89 -5.87 9.84
C GLY A 21 3.28 -5.46 11.19
N LEU A 22 4.08 -4.98 12.14
CA LEU A 22 3.60 -4.53 13.45
C LEU A 22 2.59 -3.38 13.29
N LEU A 23 2.87 -2.42 12.41
CA LEU A 23 1.99 -1.28 12.22
C LEU A 23 0.74 -1.68 11.44
N LEU A 24 0.86 -2.57 10.44
CA LEU A 24 -0.29 -3.15 9.75
C LEU A 24 -1.21 -3.89 10.72
N GLY A 25 -0.66 -4.73 11.61
CA GLY A 25 -1.43 -5.40 12.64
C GLY A 25 -2.20 -4.42 13.53
N ALA A 26 -1.53 -3.37 14.01
CA ALA A 26 -2.17 -2.33 14.83
C ALA A 26 -3.24 -1.53 14.07
N VAL A 27 -3.06 -1.30 12.76
CA VAL A 27 -4.09 -0.70 11.90
C VAL A 27 -5.29 -1.64 11.77
N LEU A 28 -5.07 -2.92 11.44
CA LEU A 28 -6.13 -3.92 11.28
C LEU A 28 -6.94 -4.11 12.57
N GLU A 29 -6.27 -4.17 13.72
CA GLU A 29 -6.95 -4.20 15.03
C GLU A 29 -7.85 -2.98 15.24
N ARG A 30 -7.45 -1.80 14.77
CA ARG A 30 -8.24 -0.58 14.86
C ARG A 30 -9.38 -0.51 13.84
N LEU A 31 -9.20 -1.08 12.65
CA LEU A 31 -10.25 -1.19 11.62
C LEU A 31 -11.37 -2.15 12.05
N GLY A 32 -11.04 -3.16 12.86
CA GLY A 32 -11.97 -4.17 13.32
C GLY A 32 -12.39 -5.14 12.21
N SER A 33 -13.61 -5.66 12.31
CA SER A 33 -14.13 -6.67 11.36
C SER A 33 -14.16 -6.16 9.92
N ALA A 34 -13.79 -7.03 8.98
CA ALA A 34 -13.91 -6.78 7.53
C ALA A 34 -15.34 -6.41 7.09
N SER A 35 -16.37 -6.83 7.82
CA SER A 35 -17.77 -6.48 7.54
C SER A 35 -18.06 -4.99 7.66
N LEU A 36 -17.18 -4.20 8.30
CA LEU A 36 -17.32 -2.75 8.43
C LEU A 36 -16.73 -2.00 7.22
N GLY A 37 -16.14 -2.70 6.25
CA GLY A 37 -15.63 -2.12 5.00
C GLY A 37 -14.26 -1.43 5.11
N GLY A 38 -13.59 -1.52 6.26
CA GLY A 38 -12.25 -0.95 6.43
C GLY A 38 -11.20 -1.72 5.64
N SER A 39 -10.25 -1.02 5.03
CA SER A 39 -9.21 -1.63 4.18
C SER A 39 -7.86 -0.91 4.29
N VAL A 40 -6.80 -1.60 3.89
CA VAL A 40 -5.43 -1.07 3.89
C VAL A 40 -4.80 -1.30 2.52
N ILE A 41 -4.25 -0.24 1.93
CA ILE A 41 -3.31 -0.38 0.81
C ILE A 41 -1.91 -0.40 1.39
N GLN A 42 -1.27 -1.57 1.39
CA GLN A 42 0.08 -1.75 1.87
C GLN A 42 1.07 -1.55 0.73
N PHE A 43 1.79 -0.44 0.75
CA PHE A 43 2.95 -0.27 -0.10
C PHE A 43 4.14 -1.04 0.46
N PHE A 44 4.85 -1.77 -0.39
CA PHE A 44 6.02 -2.54 0.02
C PHE A 44 7.18 -2.37 -0.96
N HIS A 45 8.38 -2.60 -0.44
CA HIS A 45 9.59 -2.72 -1.25
C HIS A 45 10.01 -4.20 -1.32
N GLY A 46 10.67 -4.60 -2.41
CA GLY A 46 11.13 -5.97 -2.62
C GLY A 46 10.15 -6.84 -3.41
N THR A 47 10.30 -8.15 -3.30
CA THR A 47 9.61 -9.13 -4.15
C THR A 47 8.22 -9.51 -3.64
N SER A 48 7.97 -9.33 -2.34
CA SER A 48 6.71 -9.66 -1.68
C SER A 48 6.45 -8.74 -0.50
N PRO A 49 5.17 -8.44 -0.17
CA PRO A 49 4.85 -7.69 1.03
C PRO A 49 5.32 -8.44 2.28
N PRO A 50 5.81 -7.74 3.32
CA PRO A 50 6.12 -8.36 4.59
C PRO A 50 4.83 -8.91 5.19
N ARG A 51 4.81 -10.21 5.46
CA ARG A 51 3.71 -10.84 6.19
C ARG A 51 3.93 -10.57 7.67
N PRO A 52 2.97 -9.91 8.36
CA PRO A 52 3.09 -9.79 9.80
C PRO A 52 3.02 -11.20 10.41
N GLU A 53 3.77 -11.42 11.49
CA GLU A 53 3.47 -12.53 12.39
C GLU A 53 2.24 -12.12 13.20
N ILE A 54 1.06 -12.24 12.59
CA ILE A 54 -0.21 -11.85 13.19
C ILE A 54 -0.85 -13.02 13.94
N ASN A 55 -1.56 -12.69 15.02
CA ASN A 55 -2.52 -13.59 15.65
C ASN A 55 -3.47 -14.17 14.56
N PRO A 56 -3.85 -15.47 14.63
CA PRO A 56 -4.79 -16.10 13.71
C PRO A 56 -6.04 -15.27 13.37
N MET A 57 -6.58 -14.51 14.35
CA MET A 57 -7.71 -13.62 14.13
C MET A 57 -7.40 -12.53 13.10
N ALA A 58 -6.23 -11.91 13.19
CA ALA A 58 -5.79 -10.86 12.29
C ALA A 58 -5.30 -11.39 10.94
N ALA A 59 -4.91 -12.67 10.84
CA ALA A 59 -4.62 -13.31 9.56
C ALA A 59 -5.87 -13.35 8.65
N SER A 60 -7.03 -13.70 9.20
CA SER A 60 -8.30 -13.69 8.44
C SER A 60 -8.73 -12.29 7.98
N ALA A 61 -8.39 -11.26 8.76
CA ALA A 61 -8.60 -9.86 8.42
C ALA A 61 -7.64 -9.42 7.31
N TYR A 62 -6.38 -9.86 7.36
CA TYR A 62 -5.36 -9.53 6.37
C TYR A 62 -5.82 -9.91 4.96
N ASP A 63 -6.25 -11.15 4.74
CA ASP A 63 -6.61 -11.63 3.41
C ASP A 63 -7.81 -10.89 2.81
N LYS A 64 -8.71 -10.36 3.65
CA LYS A 64 -9.93 -9.66 3.21
C LYS A 64 -9.76 -8.14 3.08
N GLN A 65 -8.90 -7.54 3.91
CA GLN A 65 -8.83 -6.08 4.06
C GLN A 65 -7.55 -5.49 3.50
N VAL A 66 -6.51 -6.28 3.23
CA VAL A 66 -5.20 -5.79 2.80
C VAL A 66 -4.99 -6.04 1.31
N SER A 67 -4.72 -4.96 0.59
CA SER A 67 -4.28 -5.00 -0.80
C SER A 67 -2.85 -4.45 -0.90
N SER A 68 -1.95 -5.21 -1.48
CA SER A 68 -0.53 -4.82 -1.53
C SER A 68 -0.14 -4.22 -2.88
N VAL A 69 0.63 -3.13 -2.87
CA VAL A 69 1.15 -2.45 -4.07
C VAL A 69 2.67 -2.32 -3.94
N SER A 70 3.42 -2.75 -4.94
CA SER A 70 4.88 -2.55 -4.92
C SER A 70 5.20 -1.08 -5.16
N LEU A 71 6.17 -0.54 -4.42
CA LEU A 71 6.67 0.81 -4.63
C LEU A 71 7.20 1.03 -6.06
N LEU A 72 7.75 -0.01 -6.70
CA LEU A 72 8.24 0.06 -8.08
C LEU A 72 7.11 0.34 -9.08
N ASP A 73 5.89 -0.07 -8.75
CA ASP A 73 4.73 0.11 -9.62
C ASP A 73 4.08 1.49 -9.42
N VAL A 74 4.41 2.24 -8.35
CA VAL A 74 3.77 3.53 -8.02
C VAL A 74 4.01 4.62 -9.07
N VAL A 75 5.24 4.80 -9.53
CA VAL A 75 5.54 5.81 -10.56
C VAL A 75 4.85 5.46 -11.89
N PRO A 76 4.96 4.23 -12.42
CA PRO A 76 4.19 3.81 -13.60
C PRO A 76 2.66 3.97 -13.46
N LEU A 77 2.12 3.75 -12.25
CA LEU A 77 0.69 3.97 -11.98
C LEU A 77 0.32 5.45 -12.10
N LEU A 78 1.14 6.35 -11.55
CA LEU A 78 0.90 7.80 -11.63
C LEU A 78 1.06 8.35 -13.05
N THR A 79 1.96 7.76 -13.86
CA THR A 79 2.17 8.18 -15.25
C THR A 79 1.23 7.51 -16.25
N GLY A 80 0.40 6.56 -15.81
CA GLY A 80 -0.47 5.77 -16.69
C GLY A 80 0.28 4.82 -17.63
N GLN A 81 1.56 4.54 -17.35
CA GLN A 81 2.44 3.71 -18.18
C GLN A 81 2.43 2.23 -17.78
N LEU A 82 1.62 1.85 -16.80
CA LEU A 82 1.62 0.49 -16.31
C LEU A 82 0.93 -0.45 -17.30
N ILE A 83 1.74 -1.26 -17.98
CA ILE A 83 1.27 -2.32 -18.86
C ILE A 83 0.99 -3.57 -18.03
N LEU A 84 -0.28 -3.89 -17.81
CA LEU A 84 -0.75 -5.14 -17.21
C LEU A 84 -0.87 -6.23 -18.28
N GLU A 85 0.17 -6.48 -19.06
CA GLU A 85 0.14 -7.52 -20.09
C GLU A 85 1.05 -8.69 -19.71
N ASP A 86 0.51 -9.90 -19.88
CA ASP A 86 1.28 -11.13 -19.79
C ASP A 86 1.99 -11.37 -21.13
N GLN A 87 3.26 -10.95 -21.24
CA GLN A 87 4.06 -11.19 -22.45
C GLN A 87 4.43 -12.68 -22.68
N SER A 88 3.75 -13.63 -22.04
CA SER A 88 3.91 -15.07 -22.26
C SER A 88 3.05 -15.62 -23.42
N VAL A 89 2.08 -14.86 -23.95
CA VAL A 89 1.23 -15.34 -25.06
C VAL A 89 1.81 -15.01 -26.46
N ASN A 90 2.79 -14.11 -26.56
CA ASN A 90 3.33 -13.65 -27.87
C ASN A 90 4.67 -14.27 -28.29
N LYS A 91 5.08 -15.42 -27.72
CA LYS A 91 6.25 -16.19 -28.19
C LYS A 91 5.86 -17.52 -28.82
N LEU A 92 4.83 -17.54 -29.67
CA LEU A 92 4.68 -18.59 -30.68
C LEU A 92 3.82 -18.11 -31.86
N SER A 93 4.34 -17.19 -32.66
CA SER A 93 3.73 -16.83 -33.95
C SER A 93 4.81 -16.54 -34.98
N THR A 94 5.55 -17.58 -35.36
CA THR A 94 6.11 -17.66 -36.72
C THR A 94 4.96 -17.99 -37.68
N PRO A 95 4.79 -17.25 -38.78
CA PRO A 95 3.69 -17.47 -39.71
C PRO A 95 3.92 -18.79 -40.47
N ILE A 96 3.04 -19.76 -40.29
CA ILE A 96 2.93 -20.92 -41.19
C ILE A 96 1.59 -20.80 -41.90
N GLU A 97 1.69 -20.86 -43.22
CA GLU A 97 0.61 -20.67 -44.18
C GLU A 97 -0.54 -21.66 -43.99
N VAL A 98 -1.72 -21.14 -44.30
CA VAL A 98 -3.05 -21.75 -44.26
C VAL A 98 -3.12 -23.08 -45.01
N HIS A 99 -3.76 -24.11 -44.44
CA HIS A 99 -4.67 -25.02 -45.16
C HIS A 99 -5.63 -25.77 -44.20
N GLY A 100 -6.94 -25.52 -44.36
CA GLY A 100 -7.97 -26.57 -44.33
C GLY A 100 -8.75 -26.88 -43.04
N VAL A 101 -9.98 -26.35 -42.98
CA VAL A 101 -11.25 -27.04 -42.60
C VAL A 101 -11.64 -27.21 -41.11
N LYS A 102 -12.71 -26.46 -40.79
CA LYS A 102 -13.92 -26.70 -39.94
C LYS A 102 -14.03 -26.13 -38.52
N GLU A 103 -15.25 -25.61 -38.33
CA GLU A 103 -15.84 -24.81 -37.26
C GLU A 103 -16.15 -25.55 -35.96
N ASN A 104 -16.44 -24.71 -34.95
CA ASN A 104 -17.13 -24.92 -33.66
C ASN A 104 -16.22 -25.48 -32.55
N ASP A 105 -16.06 -24.82 -31.40
CA ASP A 105 -17.16 -24.48 -30.50
C ASP A 105 -16.80 -23.34 -29.54
N SER A 106 -17.82 -22.62 -29.11
CA SER A 106 -17.70 -21.46 -28.21
C SER A 106 -17.74 -21.92 -26.77
N LEU A 107 -16.66 -21.76 -26.00
CA LEU A 107 -16.69 -21.96 -24.54
C LEU A 107 -16.16 -20.72 -23.82
N SER A 108 -17.11 -19.84 -23.49
CA SER A 108 -16.97 -18.79 -22.50
C SER A 108 -16.78 -19.41 -21.11
N HIS A 109 -15.56 -19.42 -20.59
CA HIS A 109 -15.34 -19.70 -19.17
C HIS A 109 -15.32 -18.39 -18.39
N VAL A 110 -16.50 -18.03 -17.89
CA VAL A 110 -16.66 -17.12 -16.75
C VAL A 110 -16.01 -17.82 -15.57
N VAL A 111 -14.94 -17.24 -15.02
CA VAL A 111 -14.39 -17.71 -13.74
C VAL A 111 -14.96 -16.79 -12.67
N ASP A 112 -15.93 -17.33 -11.94
CA ASP A 112 -16.59 -16.66 -10.83
C ASP A 112 -15.56 -16.27 -9.76
N ALA A 113 -15.73 -15.06 -9.24
CA ALA A 113 -14.84 -14.40 -8.29
C ALA A 113 -15.09 -14.87 -6.85
N THR A 114 -14.91 -16.17 -6.60
CA THR A 114 -14.90 -16.74 -5.25
C THR A 114 -13.88 -17.88 -5.21
N ASP A 115 -12.96 -17.81 -4.25
CA ASP A 115 -11.91 -18.79 -3.93
C ASP A 115 -10.61 -18.75 -4.76
N ILE A 116 -9.75 -17.76 -4.47
CA ILE A 116 -8.31 -17.83 -4.76
C ILE A 116 -7.53 -17.81 -3.43
N ASP A 117 -7.85 -18.78 -2.58
CA ASP A 117 -7.06 -19.10 -1.39
C ASP A 117 -6.24 -20.36 -1.66
N LEU A 118 -4.96 -20.16 -2.00
CA LEU A 118 -3.97 -21.20 -1.76
C LEU A 118 -2.73 -20.61 -1.10
N PRO A 119 -2.51 -20.85 0.20
CA PRO A 119 -1.18 -20.70 0.76
C PRO A 119 -0.24 -21.68 0.04
N CYS A 120 0.95 -21.22 -0.37
CA CYS A 120 1.98 -22.00 -1.06
C CYS A 120 2.51 -23.24 -0.29
N LYS A 121 1.81 -23.73 0.74
CA LYS A 121 2.07 -25.00 1.41
C LYS A 121 1.24 -26.18 0.86
N VAL A 122 0.17 -25.94 0.08
CA VAL A 122 -0.75 -27.01 -0.34
C VAL A 122 -0.44 -27.61 -1.72
N VAL A 123 0.37 -26.95 -2.55
CA VAL A 123 0.74 -27.47 -3.88
C VAL A 123 1.61 -28.74 -3.79
N THR A 124 2.13 -29.11 -2.61
CA THR A 124 2.92 -30.33 -2.42
C THR A 124 2.14 -31.54 -1.91
N THR A 125 0.85 -31.41 -1.53
CA THR A 125 0.13 -32.51 -0.84
C THR A 125 -0.92 -33.24 -1.67
N GLU A 126 -1.32 -32.74 -2.84
CA GLU A 126 -2.31 -33.43 -3.69
C GLU A 126 -1.68 -34.26 -4.84
N ALA A 127 -0.36 -34.21 -5.01
CA ALA A 127 0.37 -35.07 -5.94
C ALA A 127 0.81 -36.42 -5.34
N ASN A 128 0.59 -36.65 -4.03
CA ASN A 128 1.13 -37.82 -3.32
C ASN A 128 0.10 -38.93 -2.99
N GLN A 129 -1.02 -39.02 -3.71
CA GLN A 129 -1.95 -40.16 -3.57
C GLN A 129 -2.23 -40.94 -4.87
N ILE A 130 -1.40 -40.76 -5.91
CA ILE A 130 -1.32 -41.69 -7.04
C ILE A 130 0.16 -41.96 -7.37
N ALA A 131 0.92 -42.41 -6.37
CA ALA A 131 2.27 -42.94 -6.57
C ALA A 131 2.24 -44.46 -6.35
N GLY A 132 1.59 -45.14 -7.28
CA GLY A 132 1.78 -46.56 -7.52
C GLY A 132 2.49 -46.74 -8.86
N ASN A 133 3.72 -47.23 -8.78
CA ASN A 133 4.59 -47.75 -9.85
C ASN A 133 5.61 -46.78 -10.49
N GLU A 134 6.83 -47.29 -10.52
CA GLU A 134 8.08 -46.76 -11.05
C GLU A 134 7.99 -46.43 -12.55
N SER A 135 8.48 -45.25 -12.96
CA SER A 135 9.30 -45.03 -14.19
C SER A 135 9.60 -43.55 -14.44
N ASP A 136 10.87 -43.17 -14.23
CA ASP A 136 11.78 -42.43 -15.14
C ASP A 136 11.34 -41.07 -15.83
N PRO A 137 12.21 -40.35 -16.59
CA PRO A 137 12.64 -39.00 -16.24
C PRO A 137 12.12 -37.90 -17.19
N LYS A 138 11.61 -36.77 -16.66
CA LYS A 138 11.55 -35.40 -17.26
C LYS A 138 10.49 -34.56 -16.53
N SER A 139 10.90 -33.72 -15.58
CA SER A 139 9.98 -32.81 -14.85
C SER A 139 10.13 -31.32 -15.23
N HIS A 140 10.69 -31.00 -16.40
CA HIS A 140 10.84 -29.60 -16.82
C HIS A 140 9.47 -28.93 -17.10
N ASP A 141 8.50 -29.68 -17.63
CA ASP A 141 7.17 -29.17 -17.94
C ASP A 141 6.34 -28.91 -16.68
N THR A 142 6.53 -29.71 -15.62
CA THR A 142 5.86 -29.49 -14.33
C THR A 142 6.44 -28.26 -13.61
N ASP A 143 7.75 -28.00 -13.76
CA ASP A 143 8.38 -26.83 -13.15
C ASP A 143 7.96 -25.51 -13.84
N GLU A 144 7.86 -25.51 -15.18
CA GLU A 144 7.38 -24.36 -15.95
C GLU A 144 5.90 -24.05 -15.67
N ALA A 145 5.06 -25.08 -15.55
CA ALA A 145 3.65 -24.91 -15.18
C ALA A 145 3.50 -24.28 -13.79
N VAL A 146 4.31 -24.70 -12.81
CA VAL A 146 4.32 -24.12 -11.45
C VAL A 146 4.78 -22.66 -11.47
N ILE A 147 5.78 -22.32 -12.28
CA ILE A 147 6.27 -20.94 -12.44
C ILE A 147 5.18 -20.05 -13.06
N CYS A 148 4.52 -20.53 -14.13
CA CYS A 148 3.41 -19.85 -14.79
C CYS A 148 2.25 -19.59 -13.81
N ALA A 149 1.83 -20.61 -13.05
CA ALA A 149 0.77 -20.46 -12.05
C ALA A 149 1.12 -19.42 -10.97
N ARG A 150 2.35 -19.45 -10.44
CA ARG A 150 2.82 -18.44 -9.47
C ARG A 150 2.85 -17.03 -10.05
N ARG A 151 3.17 -16.89 -11.34
CA ARG A 151 3.15 -15.61 -12.06
C ARG A 151 1.73 -15.09 -12.23
N ALA A 152 0.79 -15.93 -12.63
CA ALA A 152 -0.62 -15.57 -12.77
C ALA A 152 -1.21 -15.08 -11.44
N VAL A 153 -0.96 -15.80 -10.33
CA VAL A 153 -1.41 -15.38 -8.98
C VAL A 153 -0.82 -14.03 -8.58
N ARG A 154 0.46 -13.79 -8.88
CA ARG A 154 1.12 -12.51 -8.57
C ARG A 154 0.51 -11.37 -9.38
N LEU A 155 0.23 -11.59 -10.66
CA LEU A 155 -0.38 -10.60 -11.54
C LEU A 155 -1.81 -10.28 -11.11
N ALA A 156 -2.59 -11.30 -10.74
CA ALA A 156 -3.95 -11.14 -10.19
C ALA A 156 -3.95 -10.28 -8.91
N ARG A 157 -3.03 -10.57 -7.97
CA ARG A 157 -2.89 -9.76 -6.74
C ARG A 157 -2.50 -8.31 -7.02
N LYS A 158 -1.58 -8.09 -7.96
CA LYS A 158 -1.21 -6.74 -8.41
C LYS A 158 -2.42 -5.98 -8.94
N ARG A 159 -3.20 -6.63 -9.80
CA ARG A 159 -4.41 -6.04 -10.39
C ARG A 159 -5.43 -5.61 -9.31
N VAL A 160 -5.70 -6.47 -8.33
CA VAL A 160 -6.59 -6.14 -7.20
C VAL A 160 -6.07 -4.91 -6.45
N GLY A 161 -4.77 -4.85 -6.15
CA GLY A 161 -4.18 -3.70 -5.49
C GLY A 161 -4.35 -2.38 -6.25
N TYR A 162 -4.27 -2.42 -7.58
CA TYR A 162 -4.43 -1.22 -8.41
C TYR A 162 -5.89 -0.81 -8.57
N GLU A 163 -6.78 -1.77 -8.78
CA GLU A 163 -8.22 -1.52 -8.83
C GLU A 163 -8.70 -0.90 -7.51
N GLN A 164 -8.15 -1.35 -6.38
CA GLN A 164 -8.42 -0.75 -5.09
C GLN A 164 -7.76 0.63 -4.92
N LEU A 165 -6.55 0.88 -5.45
CA LEU A 165 -5.87 2.16 -5.25
C LEU A 165 -6.39 3.29 -6.17
N ILE A 166 -6.52 3.02 -7.47
CA ILE A 166 -6.84 4.01 -8.51
C ILE A 166 -7.99 3.60 -9.45
N GLY A 167 -8.65 2.46 -9.21
CA GLY A 167 -9.73 1.99 -10.06
C GLY A 167 -10.93 2.95 -10.09
N PRO A 168 -11.81 2.84 -11.10
CA PRO A 168 -12.95 3.75 -11.26
C PRO A 168 -13.93 3.72 -10.07
N ASN A 169 -14.02 2.57 -9.39
CA ASN A 169 -14.85 2.37 -8.20
C ASN A 169 -14.03 2.40 -6.90
N ALA A 170 -12.77 2.87 -6.95
CA ALA A 170 -11.91 2.92 -5.78
C ALA A 170 -12.45 3.93 -4.76
N VAL A 171 -12.72 3.46 -3.55
CA VAL A 171 -12.99 4.35 -2.42
C VAL A 171 -11.74 5.18 -2.14
N PRO A 172 -11.83 6.50 -1.96
CA PRO A 172 -10.68 7.34 -1.64
C PRO A 172 -10.09 6.97 -0.28
N ALA A 173 -8.77 7.16 -0.13
CA ALA A 173 -8.11 6.92 1.13
C ALA A 173 -8.46 7.98 2.19
N ASP A 174 -8.51 7.56 3.44
CA ASP A 174 -8.78 8.42 4.59
C ASP A 174 -7.51 8.90 5.29
N ALA A 175 -6.40 8.16 5.16
CA ALA A 175 -5.15 8.52 5.84
C ALA A 175 -3.93 7.95 5.11
N LEU A 176 -2.79 8.63 5.27
CA LEU A 176 -1.47 8.14 4.87
C LEU A 176 -0.58 7.96 6.11
N ILE A 177 -0.06 6.76 6.28
CA ILE A 177 0.79 6.35 7.39
C ILE A 177 2.12 5.83 6.83
N ILE A 178 3.23 6.42 7.26
CA ILE A 178 4.58 6.09 6.78
C ILE A 178 5.48 5.79 7.99
N ALA A 179 6.05 4.59 8.05
CA ALA A 179 7.02 4.19 9.07
C ALA A 179 8.15 3.35 8.44
N THR A 180 9.08 4.02 7.74
CA THR A 180 10.09 3.35 6.92
C THR A 180 11.51 3.65 7.38
N ARG A 181 12.42 2.71 7.11
CA ARG A 181 13.88 2.94 7.20
C ARG A 181 14.45 3.76 6.05
N PHE A 182 13.69 3.93 4.96
CA PHE A 182 14.06 4.83 3.86
C PHE A 182 13.91 6.28 4.26
N HIS A 183 14.57 7.17 3.49
CA HIS A 183 14.37 8.60 3.63
C HIS A 183 12.91 8.96 3.31
N PRO A 184 12.18 9.64 4.21
CA PRO A 184 10.73 9.73 4.10
C PRO A 184 10.25 10.76 3.07
N VAL A 185 11.12 11.66 2.59
CA VAL A 185 10.75 12.77 1.69
C VAL A 185 10.07 12.27 0.42
N ASP A 186 10.78 11.49 -0.39
CA ASP A 186 10.28 11.09 -1.71
C ASP A 186 9.03 10.23 -1.61
N LEU A 187 9.01 9.29 -0.66
CA LEU A 187 7.86 8.43 -0.40
C LEU A 187 6.64 9.22 0.03
N THR A 188 6.80 10.20 0.93
CA THR A 188 5.68 11.02 1.39
C THR A 188 5.12 11.86 0.24
N LEU A 189 5.98 12.55 -0.51
CA LEU A 189 5.55 13.39 -1.62
C LEU A 189 4.87 12.58 -2.73
N LEU A 190 5.39 11.38 -3.02
CA LEU A 190 4.85 10.47 -4.02
C LEU A 190 3.47 9.94 -3.59
N LEU A 191 3.37 9.38 -2.39
CA LEU A 191 2.16 8.72 -1.91
C LEU A 191 1.04 9.70 -1.53
N MET A 192 1.37 10.94 -1.18
CA MET A 192 0.39 12.01 -0.96
C MET A 192 -0.49 12.29 -2.19
N GLN A 193 -0.05 11.92 -3.40
CA GLN A 193 -0.86 12.09 -4.62
C GLN A 193 -2.11 11.20 -4.65
N PHE A 194 -2.11 10.10 -3.88
CA PHE A 194 -3.28 9.22 -3.75
C PHE A 194 -4.22 9.64 -2.61
N LEU A 195 -3.84 10.67 -1.83
CA LEU A 195 -4.61 11.10 -0.67
C LEU A 195 -5.45 12.34 -1.04
N PRO A 196 -6.79 12.30 -0.86
CA PRO A 196 -7.65 13.45 -1.06
C PRO A 196 -7.31 14.62 -0.12
N VAL A 197 -7.88 15.79 -0.39
CA VAL A 197 -7.81 16.95 0.51
C VAL A 197 -8.56 16.68 1.83
N GLY A 198 -8.11 17.29 2.92
CA GLY A 198 -8.71 17.18 4.25
C GLY A 198 -8.31 15.92 5.03
N LYS A 199 -7.36 15.12 4.52
CA LYS A 199 -6.98 13.83 5.11
C LYS A 199 -5.64 13.91 5.84
N PRO A 200 -5.47 13.21 6.97
CA PRO A 200 -4.23 13.22 7.72
C PRO A 200 -3.10 12.45 7.03
N VAL A 201 -1.90 13.02 7.14
CA VAL A 201 -0.61 12.39 6.82
C VAL A 201 0.18 12.26 8.12
N VAL A 202 0.65 11.06 8.43
CA VAL A 202 1.44 10.77 9.63
C VAL A 202 2.69 10.01 9.25
N VAL A 203 3.85 10.60 9.52
CA VAL A 203 5.16 10.02 9.21
C VAL A 203 5.95 9.83 10.49
N TYR A 204 6.43 8.61 10.70
CA TYR A 204 7.30 8.25 11.81
C TYR A 204 8.75 8.15 11.33
N ALA A 205 9.68 8.63 12.17
CA ALA A 205 11.10 8.34 12.05
C ALA A 205 11.73 8.20 13.43
N GLN A 206 12.74 7.32 13.54
CA GLN A 206 13.51 7.16 14.77
C GLN A 206 14.31 8.42 15.13
N PHE A 207 14.78 9.15 14.12
CA PHE A 207 15.59 10.36 14.28
C PHE A 207 14.81 11.60 13.84
N LEU A 208 15.11 12.75 14.43
CA LEU A 208 14.40 14.00 14.13
C LEU A 208 14.80 14.57 12.75
N GLN A 209 16.07 14.42 12.35
CA GLN A 209 16.63 15.04 11.16
C GLN A 209 15.86 14.69 9.86
N PRO A 210 15.52 13.41 9.56
CA PRO A 210 14.73 13.09 8.37
C PRO A 210 13.34 13.74 8.35
N LEU A 211 12.74 13.99 9.53
CA LEU A 211 11.45 14.68 9.61
C LEU A 211 11.58 16.19 9.46
N VAL A 212 12.72 16.77 9.82
CA VAL A 212 13.02 18.19 9.56
C VAL A 212 13.19 18.42 8.06
N ASP A 213 13.90 17.53 7.36
CA ASP A 213 14.03 17.57 5.91
C ASP A 213 12.66 17.46 5.23
N LEU A 214 11.84 16.51 5.68
CA LEU A 214 10.46 16.35 5.23
C LEU A 214 9.58 17.57 5.54
N TYR A 215 9.71 18.14 6.74
CA TYR A 215 8.99 19.36 7.13
C TYR A 215 9.28 20.49 6.14
N ASN A 216 10.55 20.71 5.82
CA ASN A 216 10.97 21.76 4.88
C ASN A 216 10.49 21.46 3.45
N ALA A 217 10.62 20.22 2.98
CA ALA A 217 10.16 19.81 1.65
C ALA A 217 8.64 20.00 1.49
N ILE A 218 7.84 19.55 2.47
CA ILE A 218 6.39 19.71 2.46
C ILE A 218 6.01 21.20 2.54
N LYS A 219 6.70 21.99 3.37
CA LYS A 219 6.46 23.43 3.50
C LYS A 219 6.72 24.19 2.19
N GLN A 220 7.75 23.79 1.44
CA GLN A 220 8.06 24.36 0.12
C GLN A 220 7.02 23.96 -0.94
N ARG A 221 6.62 22.68 -0.96
CA ARG A 221 5.59 22.18 -1.88
C ARG A 221 4.22 22.83 -1.64
N GLY A 222 3.85 23.02 -0.37
CA GLY A 222 2.49 23.43 0.03
C GLY A 222 1.46 22.30 -0.11
N GLY A 223 0.18 22.66 -0.06
CA GLY A 223 -0.94 21.70 -0.11
C GLY A 223 -1.12 20.90 1.19
N VAL A 224 -0.59 21.41 2.31
CA VAL A 224 -0.85 20.89 3.64
C VAL A 224 -1.10 22.01 4.64
N THR A 225 -1.75 21.68 5.75
CA THR A 225 -1.88 22.53 6.94
C THR A 225 -1.56 21.75 8.20
N HIS A 226 -1.42 22.47 9.32
CA HIS A 226 -1.17 21.90 10.64
C HIS A 226 0.07 20.97 10.67
N LEU A 227 1.13 21.36 9.98
CA LEU A 227 2.40 20.64 9.95
C LEU A 227 3.06 20.70 11.34
N ARG A 228 3.12 19.55 12.03
CA ARG A 228 3.54 19.47 13.43
C ARG A 228 4.55 18.35 13.64
N LEU A 229 5.66 18.67 14.29
CA LEU A 229 6.62 17.70 14.82
C LEU A 229 6.29 17.42 16.29
N THR A 230 6.20 16.14 16.66
CA THR A 230 5.94 15.72 18.04
C THR A 230 6.85 14.58 18.45
N ASP A 231 7.35 14.67 19.68
CA ASP A 231 7.97 13.56 20.42
C ASP A 231 6.97 13.07 21.48
N SER A 232 6.97 11.76 21.75
CA SER A 232 6.17 11.14 22.81
C SER A 232 7.09 10.37 23.76
N TRP A 233 7.04 10.78 25.02
CA TRP A 233 7.83 10.26 26.12
C TRP A 233 6.89 9.58 27.11
N PHE A 234 7.28 8.39 27.57
CA PHE A 234 6.55 7.66 28.60
C PHE A 234 7.53 7.23 29.68
N ARG A 235 7.05 7.14 30.92
CA ARG A 235 7.84 6.71 32.06
C ARG A 235 7.08 5.70 32.87
N THR A 236 7.60 4.47 32.92
CA THR A 236 7.00 3.39 33.71
C THR A 236 7.20 3.67 35.19
N LEU A 237 6.14 3.46 35.98
CA LEU A 237 6.15 3.59 37.43
C LEU A 237 6.03 2.19 38.06
N GLN A 238 6.92 1.88 39.00
CA GLN A 238 6.71 0.78 39.92
C GLN A 238 5.69 1.21 40.96
N VAL A 239 4.59 0.46 41.11
CA VAL A 239 3.55 0.72 42.11
C VAL A 239 3.50 -0.45 43.08
N LEU A 240 4.27 -0.33 44.16
CA LEU A 240 4.31 -1.27 45.28
C LEU A 240 4.09 -0.51 46.60
N PRO A 241 3.47 -1.14 47.62
CA PRO A 241 3.30 -0.51 48.93
C PRO A 241 4.64 0.04 49.47
N ASN A 242 4.66 1.33 49.84
CA ASN A 242 5.84 2.06 50.33
C ASN A 242 7.08 2.04 49.41
N ARG A 243 6.95 1.64 48.14
CA ARG A 243 8.05 1.58 47.15
C ARG A 243 7.58 2.05 45.77
N THR A 244 6.78 3.11 45.75
CA THR A 244 6.31 3.71 44.50
C THR A 244 7.35 4.69 43.97
N HIS A 245 7.98 4.32 42.87
CA HIS A 245 8.97 5.17 42.19
C HIS A 245 9.01 4.83 40.70
N PRO A 246 9.49 5.76 39.85
CA PRO A 246 9.75 5.43 38.45
C PRO A 246 10.87 4.41 38.29
N GLU A 247 10.84 3.63 37.21
CA GLU A 247 11.96 2.75 36.88
C GLU A 247 13.27 3.56 36.73
N VAL A 248 14.36 2.98 37.25
CA VAL A 248 15.67 3.66 37.30
C VAL A 248 16.36 3.65 35.93
N SER A 249 16.15 2.60 35.14
CA SER A 249 16.68 2.43 33.79
C SER A 249 15.54 2.21 32.81
N MET A 250 15.48 3.01 31.75
CA MET A 250 14.46 2.94 30.72
C MET A 250 15.03 3.33 29.36
N LEU A 251 14.30 3.02 28.29
CA LEU A 251 14.58 3.56 26.96
C LEU A 251 14.28 5.06 26.93
N ALA A 252 15.17 5.84 26.32
CA ALA A 252 15.12 7.30 26.36
C ALA A 252 14.09 7.92 25.39
N SER A 253 13.89 7.33 24.20
CA SER A 253 12.97 7.87 23.19
C SER A 253 12.42 6.75 22.32
N GLY A 254 11.14 6.88 21.94
CA GLY A 254 10.45 6.00 21.00
C GLY A 254 10.48 6.51 19.55
N GLY A 255 11.19 7.62 19.27
CA GLY A 255 11.20 8.29 17.98
C GLY A 255 10.19 9.44 17.87
N TYR A 256 10.05 9.99 16.67
CA TYR A 256 9.35 11.24 16.39
C TYR A 256 8.25 11.04 15.36
N LEU A 257 7.24 11.91 15.40
CA LEU A 257 6.17 11.96 14.41
C LEU A 257 6.11 13.33 13.75
N LEU A 258 5.94 13.35 12.43
CA LEU A 258 5.47 14.49 11.66
C LEU A 258 4.02 14.24 11.28
N THR A 259 3.14 15.18 11.60
CA THR A 259 1.71 15.13 11.24
C THR A 259 1.32 16.34 10.41
N ALA A 260 0.37 16.15 9.50
CA ALA A 260 -0.21 17.22 8.69
C ALA A 260 -1.60 16.80 8.19
N TYR A 261 -2.38 17.76 7.71
CA TYR A 261 -3.59 17.51 6.92
C TYR A 261 -3.39 18.02 5.50
N THR A 262 -3.78 17.23 4.50
CA THR A 262 -3.80 17.70 3.12
C THR A 262 -4.81 18.82 2.97
N VAL A 263 -4.48 19.82 2.16
CA VAL A 263 -5.41 20.88 1.76
C VAL A 263 -5.26 21.14 0.27
N GLU A 264 -6.25 21.78 -0.33
CA GLU A 264 -6.12 22.24 -1.70
C GLU A 264 -4.87 23.14 -1.82
N PRO A 265 -3.94 22.84 -2.75
CA PRO A 265 -2.80 23.69 -3.00
C PRO A 265 -3.28 25.11 -3.32
N ARG A 266 -2.51 26.13 -2.90
CA ARG A 266 -2.85 27.51 -3.25
C ARG A 266 -2.93 27.60 -4.79
N PRO A 267 -4.06 28.04 -5.36
CA PRO A 267 -4.21 28.13 -6.80
C PRO A 267 -3.13 29.05 -7.37
N ASN A 268 -2.61 28.69 -8.55
CA ASN A 268 -1.59 29.49 -9.22
C ASN A 268 -2.17 30.88 -9.56
N SER A 269 -1.34 31.92 -9.67
CA SER A 269 -1.79 33.29 -9.97
C SER A 269 -2.67 33.34 -11.22
N LYS A 270 -2.33 32.53 -12.23
CA LYS A 270 -3.13 32.36 -13.46
C LYS A 270 -4.52 31.75 -13.19
N GLN A 271 -4.62 30.77 -12.29
CA GLN A 271 -5.89 30.14 -11.91
C GLN A 271 -6.74 31.10 -11.06
N LEU A 272 -6.12 31.90 -10.19
CA LEU A 272 -6.80 32.95 -9.42
C LEU A 272 -7.31 34.11 -10.28
N LEU A 273 -6.56 34.49 -11.31
CA LEU A 273 -7.00 35.47 -12.30
C LEU A 273 -8.14 34.90 -13.15
N ALA A 274 -8.04 33.63 -13.55
CA ALA A 274 -9.08 32.94 -14.32
C ALA A 274 -10.38 32.71 -13.51
N SER A 275 -10.28 32.55 -12.18
CA SER A 275 -11.46 32.41 -11.32
C SER A 275 -12.20 33.74 -11.08
N GLY A 276 -11.64 34.88 -11.53
CA GLY A 276 -12.24 36.20 -11.35
C GLY A 276 -12.22 36.71 -9.90
N LEU A 277 -11.67 35.95 -8.95
CA LEU A 277 -11.56 36.34 -7.55
C LEU A 277 -10.53 37.44 -7.32
N ILE A 278 -9.56 37.59 -8.23
CA ILE A 278 -8.60 38.68 -8.23
C ILE A 278 -8.69 39.39 -9.57
N SER A 279 -9.02 40.68 -9.54
CA SER A 279 -8.97 41.53 -10.73
C SER A 279 -7.54 41.98 -10.97
N SER A 280 -7.10 41.96 -12.24
CA SER A 280 -5.78 42.45 -12.70
C SER A 280 -5.68 43.99 -12.62
N THR A 281 -6.12 44.61 -11.54
CA THR A 281 -5.86 46.03 -11.29
C THR A 281 -4.58 46.14 -10.48
N ARG A 282 -3.44 46.15 -11.17
CA ARG A 282 -2.39 47.07 -10.72
C ARG A 282 -3.00 48.45 -10.86
N PRO A 283 -3.11 49.27 -9.79
CA PRO A 283 -3.14 50.70 -10.03
C PRO A 283 -1.78 51.00 -10.64
N ASP A 284 -1.76 51.34 -11.93
CA ASP A 284 -0.67 52.12 -12.48
C ASP A 284 -0.48 53.28 -11.52
N ASN A 285 0.69 53.34 -10.90
CA ASN A 285 1.07 54.46 -10.05
C ASN A 285 1.73 55.47 -10.99
N PRO A 286 1.03 56.53 -11.46
CA PRO A 286 1.74 57.67 -11.99
C PRO A 286 2.34 58.42 -10.80
N GLN A 287 3.67 58.50 -10.79
CA GLN A 287 4.57 59.52 -10.24
C GLN A 287 5.84 58.87 -9.67
#